data_AF-A0ABD3MVM7-F1
#
_entry.id   AF-A0ABD3MVM7-F1
#
_cell.length_a   1.000
_cell.length_b   1.000
_cell.length_c   1.000
_cell.angle_alpha   90.00
_cell.angle_beta   90.00
_cell.angle_gamma   90.00
#
_symmetry.space_group_name_H-M   'P 1'
#
loop_
_entity.id
_entity.type
_entity.pdbx_description
1 polymer ?
#
loop_
_entity_poly.entity_id
_entity_poly.type
_entity_poly.pdbx_seq_one_letter_code
_entity_poly.pdbx_strand_id
1 'polypeptide(L)'
;MTMIAPPPSARRHNSSNINKQHHRHSIKRYYTTISFILFHLLILLATSTPTSSLEFQCTSSLPAFNDSFNPKVILDKILPASTSAMRAWTCHGRTHKDMVDKLKSAGIIKSPINEAALLSVDRRNYVLPNNMDYAYEDSPQPIGYGATISAPHMHAHVLEDLLPSLLRASQQHPTQPLSILDVGCGSGYLTAVFGRMLSGKKTAPTTLNSGKVYGIDVIPELVELSRRNMMKADGDLLATKDGSGAVVELMTRDGWGGYPPGSPYNAIHVGAAASTFPVQLMKQLAVGGVMVIPVGPDGGTQYLYKVERVGDHGVVGSGGENAASSGFFEDDYVVHRVLGVRYVPLVRTS
;
A
#
# COMPACT_ATOMS: atom_id res chain seq x y z
N MET A 1 47.79 -17.96 53.09
CA MET A 1 49.16 -18.29 52.68
C MET A 1 49.33 -17.86 51.24
N THR A 2 50.30 -16.99 51.02
CA THR A 2 50.53 -16.10 49.89
C THR A 2 50.84 -16.86 48.59
N MET A 3 50.30 -16.43 47.44
CA MET A 3 50.88 -16.75 46.14
C MET A 3 51.26 -15.45 45.40
N ILE A 4 52.52 -15.44 44.99
CA ILE A 4 53.34 -14.32 44.56
C ILE A 4 53.29 -14.21 43.02
N ALA A 5 53.25 -12.99 42.50
CA ALA A 5 53.31 -12.69 41.07
C ALA A 5 54.74 -12.81 40.50
N PRO A 6 54.91 -13.20 39.22
CA PRO A 6 56.17 -13.02 38.49
C PRO A 6 56.27 -11.67 37.74
N PRO A 7 57.50 -11.16 37.48
CA PRO A 7 57.77 -9.79 37.02
C PRO A 7 57.64 -9.58 35.48
N PRO A 8 57.58 -8.30 35.00
CA PRO A 8 57.29 -7.98 33.61
C PRO A 8 58.51 -8.05 32.68
N SER A 9 58.29 -8.51 31.45
CA SER A 9 59.28 -8.55 30.37
C SER A 9 59.43 -7.20 29.66
N ALA A 10 60.67 -6.70 29.60
CA ALA A 10 61.05 -5.48 28.88
C ALA A 10 60.89 -5.61 27.36
N ARG A 11 60.21 -4.65 26.72
CA ARG A 11 60.04 -4.55 25.27
C ARG A 11 60.96 -3.44 24.72
N ARG A 12 61.86 -3.81 23.80
CA ARG A 12 62.76 -2.90 23.08
C ARG A 12 61.97 -1.88 22.25
N HIS A 13 62.26 -0.59 22.42
CA HIS A 13 61.82 0.48 21.53
C HIS A 13 62.68 0.51 20.26
N ASN A 14 62.04 0.43 19.09
CA ASN A 14 62.67 0.65 17.79
C ASN A 14 62.25 2.03 17.27
N SER A 15 63.24 2.90 17.07
CA SER A 15 63.12 4.29 16.60
C SER A 15 63.01 4.33 15.06
N SER A 16 61.80 4.43 14.52
CA SER A 16 61.61 4.62 13.07
C SER A 16 60.28 5.29 12.68
N ASN A 17 59.85 6.35 13.40
CA ASN A 17 58.54 6.97 13.12
C ASN A 17 58.52 8.50 12.96
N ILE A 18 59.67 9.16 12.81
CA ILE A 18 59.71 10.63 12.70
C ILE A 18 59.67 11.12 11.22
N ASN A 19 60.00 10.28 10.23
CA ASN A 19 60.05 10.71 8.82
C ASN A 19 58.80 10.44 7.96
N LYS A 20 57.73 9.81 8.49
CA LYS A 20 56.48 9.57 7.73
C LYS A 20 55.40 10.64 7.92
N GLN A 21 55.55 11.53 8.90
CA GLN A 21 54.49 12.46 9.29
C GLN A 21 54.54 13.80 8.51
N HIS A 22 55.72 14.22 8.05
CA HIS A 22 55.87 15.44 7.24
C HIS A 22 55.44 15.27 5.76
N HIS A 23 55.52 14.06 5.20
CA HIS A 23 55.15 13.83 3.79
C HIS A 23 53.63 13.71 3.56
N ARG A 24 52.87 13.24 4.57
CA ARG A 24 51.40 13.09 4.48
C ARG A 24 50.63 14.41 4.57
N HIS A 25 51.19 15.45 5.19
CA HIS A 25 50.53 16.76 5.31
C HIS A 25 50.65 17.63 4.04
N SER A 26 51.73 17.46 3.27
CA SER A 26 51.93 18.23 2.03
C SER A 26 51.01 17.74 0.90
N ILE A 27 50.81 16.42 0.80
CA ILE A 27 49.95 15.81 -0.25
C ILE A 27 48.48 16.17 -0.04
N LYS A 28 47.98 16.20 1.21
CA LYS A 28 46.56 16.55 1.48
C LYS A 28 46.20 17.99 1.12
N ARG A 29 47.15 18.94 1.15
CA ARG A 29 46.89 20.35 0.75
C ARG A 29 46.85 20.53 -0.77
N TYR A 30 47.54 19.68 -1.53
CA TYR A 30 47.53 19.74 -3.00
C TYR A 30 46.17 19.30 -3.59
N TYR A 31 45.55 18.25 -3.05
CA TYR A 31 44.27 17.75 -3.57
C TYR A 31 43.07 18.64 -3.25
N THR A 32 43.03 19.31 -2.10
CA THR A 32 41.94 20.26 -1.79
C THR A 32 42.00 21.49 -2.70
N THR A 33 43.18 22.02 -2.96
CA THR A 33 43.33 23.22 -3.79
C THR A 33 43.00 22.96 -5.27
N ILE A 34 43.39 21.80 -5.80
CA ILE A 34 43.05 21.39 -7.18
C ILE A 34 41.55 21.10 -7.32
N SER A 35 40.90 20.51 -6.31
CA SER A 35 39.46 20.25 -6.31
C SER A 35 38.63 21.54 -6.30
N PHE A 36 39.06 22.57 -5.55
CA PHE A 36 38.40 23.88 -5.55
C PHE A 36 38.56 24.63 -6.88
N ILE A 37 39.72 24.53 -7.54
CA ILE A 37 39.95 25.15 -8.85
C ILE A 37 39.11 24.45 -9.94
N LEU A 38 39.03 23.12 -9.93
CA LEU A 38 38.19 22.36 -10.86
C LEU A 38 36.69 22.62 -10.64
N PHE A 39 36.25 22.78 -9.39
CA PHE A 39 34.86 23.10 -9.07
C PHE A 39 34.45 24.52 -9.52
N HIS A 40 35.35 25.51 -9.42
CA HIS A 40 35.09 26.86 -9.92
C HIS A 40 35.20 26.96 -11.45
N LEU A 41 36.08 26.19 -12.10
CA LEU A 41 36.14 26.14 -13.56
C LEU A 41 34.87 25.50 -14.16
N LEU A 42 34.25 24.54 -13.46
CA LEU A 42 32.99 23.92 -13.88
C LEU A 42 31.78 24.88 -13.79
N ILE A 43 31.78 25.79 -12.81
CA ILE A 43 30.73 26.79 -12.63
C ILE A 43 30.84 27.91 -13.67
N LEU A 44 32.06 28.28 -14.08
CA LEU A 44 32.31 29.29 -15.13
C LEU A 44 32.02 28.78 -16.55
N LEU A 45 32.07 27.47 -16.79
CA LEU A 45 31.65 26.84 -18.05
C LEU A 45 30.14 26.60 -18.15
N ALA A 46 29.39 26.79 -17.06
CA ALA A 46 27.93 26.63 -17.02
C ALA A 46 27.15 27.94 -17.25
N THR A 47 27.82 29.09 -17.43
CA THR A 47 27.17 30.41 -17.54
C THR A 47 27.42 31.14 -18.86
N SER A 48 27.84 30.45 -19.92
CA SER A 48 28.08 31.07 -21.23
C SER A 48 27.48 30.26 -22.38
N THR A 49 26.15 30.28 -22.51
CA THR A 49 25.51 30.15 -23.82
C THR A 49 24.49 31.27 -24.01
N PRO A 50 24.56 32.02 -25.12
CA PRO A 50 23.61 33.09 -25.39
C PRO A 50 22.24 32.51 -25.76
N THR A 51 21.20 33.07 -25.15
CA THR A 51 19.79 32.83 -25.49
C THR A 51 19.52 33.28 -26.93
N SER A 52 19.42 32.32 -27.85
CA SER A 52 18.68 32.51 -29.11
C SER A 52 17.27 31.95 -28.91
N SER A 53 16.29 32.85 -28.95
CA SER A 53 14.87 32.54 -29.02
C SER A 53 14.56 31.89 -30.37
N LEU A 54 14.56 30.56 -30.39
CA LEU A 54 13.86 29.77 -31.40
C LEU A 54 12.56 29.29 -30.76
N GLU A 55 11.45 29.88 -31.21
CA GLU A 55 10.10 29.40 -30.95
C GLU A 55 9.99 27.97 -31.47
N PHE A 56 10.19 26.99 -30.59
CA PHE A 56 9.65 25.66 -30.81
C PHE A 56 8.17 25.73 -30.43
N GLN A 57 7.32 25.85 -31.45
CA GLN A 57 5.91 25.52 -31.32
C GLN A 57 5.80 24.07 -30.86
N CYS A 58 5.68 23.89 -29.54
CA CYS A 58 5.33 22.64 -28.91
C CYS A 58 3.85 22.37 -29.24
N THR A 59 3.60 21.87 -30.44
CA THR A 59 2.37 21.15 -30.76
C THR A 59 2.59 19.67 -30.47
N SER A 60 2.98 19.34 -29.24
CA SER A 60 2.75 18.00 -28.71
C SER A 60 1.39 18.02 -28.02
N SER A 61 0.34 17.83 -28.81
CA SER A 61 -0.78 17.06 -28.29
C SER A 61 -0.18 15.73 -27.81
N LEU A 62 0.06 15.61 -26.50
CA LEU A 62 0.20 14.31 -25.86
C LEU A 62 -0.92 13.45 -26.44
N PRO A 63 -0.63 12.26 -27.00
CA PRO A 63 -1.72 11.38 -27.41
C PRO A 63 -2.58 11.21 -26.17
N ALA A 64 -3.85 11.64 -26.27
CA ALA A 64 -4.82 11.48 -25.20
C ALA A 64 -4.72 10.03 -24.75
N PHE A 65 -4.20 9.83 -23.54
CA PHE A 65 -4.09 8.50 -22.97
C PHE A 65 -5.49 7.93 -23.01
N ASN A 66 -5.66 6.78 -23.65
CA ASN A 66 -6.99 6.19 -23.80
C ASN A 66 -7.42 5.73 -22.40
N ASP A 67 -8.06 6.62 -21.64
CA ASP A 67 -8.45 6.48 -20.23
C ASP A 67 -9.55 5.43 -20.01
N SER A 68 -9.95 4.75 -21.09
CA SER A 68 -11.03 3.77 -21.10
C SER A 68 -10.48 2.39 -21.41
N PHE A 69 -9.82 1.79 -20.41
CA PHE A 69 -9.65 0.35 -20.36
C PHE A 69 -11.04 -0.31 -20.25
N ASN A 70 -11.38 -1.15 -21.23
CA ASN A 70 -12.60 -1.94 -21.24
C ASN A 70 -12.23 -3.42 -21.25
N PRO A 71 -11.98 -4.04 -20.08
CA PRO A 71 -11.50 -5.41 -20.01
C PRO A 71 -12.49 -6.38 -20.64
N LYS A 72 -11.97 -7.48 -21.18
CA LYS A 72 -12.76 -8.71 -21.34
C LYS A 72 -13.12 -9.22 -19.94
N VAL A 73 -14.28 -8.81 -19.44
CA VAL A 73 -14.79 -9.26 -18.14
C VAL A 73 -15.17 -10.73 -18.23
N ILE A 74 -14.48 -11.56 -17.46
CA ILE A 74 -14.91 -12.93 -17.20
C ILE A 74 -16.08 -12.84 -16.22
N LEU A 75 -17.27 -13.12 -16.74
CA LEU A 75 -18.41 -13.39 -15.89
C LEU A 75 -18.16 -14.77 -15.29
N ASP A 76 -17.78 -14.83 -14.02
CA ASP A 76 -17.95 -16.06 -13.27
C ASP A 76 -19.41 -16.49 -13.48
N LYS A 77 -19.64 -17.75 -13.84
CA LYS A 77 -21.00 -18.30 -13.99
C LYS A 77 -21.76 -17.83 -12.77
N ILE A 78 -22.68 -16.89 -12.95
CA ILE A 78 -23.45 -16.31 -11.86
C ILE A 78 -24.17 -17.49 -11.26
N LEU A 79 -23.63 -18.05 -10.16
CA LEU A 79 -24.37 -18.99 -9.36
C LEU A 79 -25.64 -18.22 -9.01
N PRO A 80 -26.82 -18.73 -9.41
CA PRO A 80 -28.07 -17.97 -9.38
C PRO A 80 -28.17 -17.29 -8.02
N ALA A 81 -28.18 -15.95 -8.03
CA ALA A 81 -28.04 -15.05 -6.88
C ALA A 81 -27.93 -15.84 -5.57
N SER A 82 -26.70 -16.32 -5.28
CA SER A 82 -26.49 -17.27 -4.20
C SER A 82 -27.20 -16.75 -2.95
N THR A 83 -27.94 -17.62 -2.28
CA THR A 83 -28.57 -17.40 -0.97
C THR A 83 -27.64 -16.67 0.03
N SER A 84 -26.33 -16.69 -0.20
CA SER A 84 -25.30 -15.88 0.45
C SER A 84 -25.52 -14.36 0.44
N ALA A 85 -25.95 -13.74 -0.68
CA ALA A 85 -26.09 -12.28 -0.76
C ALA A 85 -27.25 -11.76 0.11
N MET A 86 -28.33 -12.55 0.23
CA MET A 86 -29.48 -12.24 1.09
C MET A 86 -29.20 -12.55 2.57
N ARG A 87 -28.27 -13.46 2.87
CA ARG A 87 -27.84 -13.78 4.24
C ARG A 87 -26.93 -12.72 4.87
N ALA A 88 -26.18 -11.99 4.06
CA ALA A 88 -25.23 -10.98 4.52
C ALA A 88 -25.91 -9.92 5.41
N TRP A 89 -26.93 -9.22 4.90
CA TRP A 89 -27.62 -8.09 5.57
C TRP A 89 -28.27 -8.40 6.93
N THR A 90 -28.17 -9.63 7.44
CA THR A 90 -28.71 -10.06 8.73
C THR A 90 -27.63 -10.37 9.78
N CYS A 91 -26.34 -10.17 9.46
CA CYS A 91 -25.21 -10.53 10.31
C CYS A 91 -24.93 -9.55 11.47
N HIS A 92 -25.95 -8.81 11.95
CA HIS A 92 -25.81 -7.88 13.07
C HIS A 92 -25.36 -8.59 14.34
N GLY A 93 -24.33 -8.06 15.02
CA GLY A 93 -23.85 -8.56 16.30
C GLY A 93 -24.29 -7.69 17.48
N ARG A 94 -24.39 -8.28 18.67
CA ARG A 94 -24.47 -7.52 19.95
C ARG A 94 -23.09 -7.09 20.45
N THR A 95 -22.06 -7.80 20.02
CA THR A 95 -20.65 -7.53 20.31
C THR A 95 -19.84 -7.70 19.03
N HIS A 96 -18.61 -7.21 19.02
CA HIS A 96 -17.68 -7.41 17.89
C HIS A 96 -17.52 -8.89 17.55
N LYS A 97 -17.33 -9.75 18.56
CA LYS A 97 -17.20 -11.20 18.37
C LYS A 97 -18.47 -11.82 17.78
N ASP A 98 -19.64 -11.46 18.30
CA ASP A 98 -20.93 -11.99 17.80
C ASP A 98 -21.17 -11.60 16.33
N MET A 99 -20.80 -10.38 15.94
CA MET A 99 -20.84 -9.93 14.53
C MET A 99 -19.94 -10.82 13.66
N VAL A 100 -18.69 -11.07 14.06
CA VAL A 100 -17.76 -11.92 13.30
C VAL A 100 -18.22 -13.38 13.26
N ASP A 101 -18.73 -13.93 14.37
CA ASP A 101 -19.27 -15.29 14.45
C ASP A 101 -20.46 -15.49 13.49
N LYS A 102 -21.31 -14.46 13.35
CA LYS A 102 -22.45 -14.47 12.42
C LYS A 102 -22.01 -14.42 10.96
N LEU A 103 -21.04 -13.56 10.62
CA LEU A 103 -20.45 -13.52 9.28
C LEU A 103 -19.83 -14.87 8.89
N LYS A 104 -19.17 -15.53 9.84
CA LYS A 104 -18.63 -16.89 9.65
C LYS A 104 -19.74 -17.93 9.49
N SER A 105 -20.77 -17.91 10.34
CA SER A 105 -21.91 -18.82 10.26
C SER A 105 -22.70 -18.67 8.96
N ALA A 106 -22.73 -17.46 8.39
CA ALA A 106 -23.32 -17.17 7.09
C ALA A 106 -22.45 -17.65 5.90
N GLY A 107 -21.22 -18.11 6.14
CA GLY A 107 -20.27 -18.56 5.10
C GLY A 107 -19.58 -17.41 4.36
N ILE A 108 -19.62 -16.19 4.90
CA ILE A 108 -19.00 -15.01 4.31
C ILE A 108 -17.50 -15.00 4.67
N ILE A 109 -17.19 -15.17 5.95
CA ILE A 109 -15.82 -15.44 6.41
C ILE A 109 -15.58 -16.94 6.30
N LYS A 110 -14.53 -17.33 5.57
CA LYS A 110 -14.22 -18.74 5.30
C LYS A 110 -12.85 -19.12 5.82
N SER A 111 -11.90 -18.19 5.80
CA SER A 111 -10.53 -18.44 6.23
C SER A 111 -10.31 -18.11 7.71
N PRO A 112 -9.53 -18.94 8.44
CA PRO A 112 -9.16 -18.63 9.82
C PRO A 112 -8.25 -17.39 9.91
N ILE A 113 -7.55 -17.03 8.83
CA ILE A 113 -6.71 -15.83 8.76
C ILE A 113 -7.58 -14.57 8.78
N ASN A 114 -8.61 -14.51 7.94
CA ASN A 114 -9.51 -13.36 7.89
C ASN A 114 -10.37 -13.27 9.16
N GLU A 115 -10.81 -14.40 9.71
CA GLU A 115 -11.50 -14.45 11.01
C GLU A 115 -10.64 -13.82 12.11
N ALA A 116 -9.38 -14.27 12.25
CA ALA A 116 -8.47 -13.73 13.25
C ALA A 116 -8.18 -12.24 13.05
N ALA A 117 -7.96 -11.81 11.80
CA ALA A 117 -7.72 -10.41 11.48
C ALA A 117 -8.92 -9.52 11.83
N LEU A 118 -10.13 -9.93 11.47
CA LEU A 118 -11.35 -9.19 11.81
C LEU A 118 -11.59 -9.16 13.33
N LEU A 119 -11.40 -10.26 14.04
CA LEU A 119 -11.52 -10.31 15.51
C LEU A 119 -10.51 -9.39 16.22
N SER A 120 -9.34 -9.15 15.62
CA SER A 120 -8.27 -8.35 16.21
C SER A 120 -8.49 -6.83 16.13
N VAL A 121 -9.45 -6.36 15.31
CA VAL A 121 -9.76 -4.94 15.13
C VAL A 121 -11.23 -4.69 15.48
N ASP A 122 -11.49 -4.18 16.69
CA ASP A 122 -12.86 -3.88 17.13
C ASP A 122 -13.44 -2.71 16.33
N ARG A 123 -14.48 -3.01 15.54
CA ARG A 123 -15.16 -2.06 14.65
C ARG A 123 -15.70 -0.84 15.39
N ARG A 124 -16.01 -0.94 16.69
CA ARG A 124 -16.51 0.18 17.50
C ARG A 124 -15.52 1.33 17.63
N ASN A 125 -14.22 1.08 17.48
CA ASN A 125 -13.20 2.12 17.51
C ASN A 125 -13.18 2.98 16.23
N TYR A 126 -13.83 2.51 15.17
CA TYR A 126 -13.77 3.06 13.82
C TYR A 126 -15.09 3.68 13.33
N VAL A 127 -16.09 3.76 14.20
CA VAL A 127 -17.31 4.54 13.96
C VAL A 127 -17.26 5.88 14.69
N LEU A 128 -18.07 6.84 14.25
CA LEU A 128 -18.23 8.11 14.97
C LEU A 128 -18.92 7.88 16.34
N PRO A 129 -18.69 8.74 17.34
CA PRO A 129 -19.28 8.60 18.68
C PRO A 129 -20.81 8.46 18.68
N ASN A 130 -21.50 9.18 17.79
CA ASN A 130 -22.95 9.12 17.64
C ASN A 130 -23.47 7.82 16.98
N ASN A 131 -22.58 7.01 16.42
CA ASN A 131 -22.92 5.75 15.75
C ASN A 131 -22.41 4.51 16.51
N MET A 132 -21.94 4.66 17.75
CA MET A 132 -21.35 3.57 18.54
C MET A 132 -22.32 2.41 18.81
N ASP A 133 -23.62 2.68 18.92
CA ASP A 133 -24.64 1.65 19.14
C ASP A 133 -24.89 0.80 17.88
N TYR A 134 -24.59 1.35 16.71
CA TYR A 134 -24.71 0.69 15.41
C TYR A 134 -23.39 0.07 14.93
N ALA A 135 -22.35 0.08 15.76
CA ALA A 135 -20.99 -0.34 15.38
C ALA A 135 -20.93 -1.78 14.84
N TYR A 136 -21.79 -2.66 15.35
CA TYR A 136 -21.80 -4.09 15.02
C TYR A 136 -22.99 -4.49 14.14
N GLU A 137 -23.74 -3.52 13.62
CA GLU A 137 -24.73 -3.78 12.60
C GLU A 137 -24.06 -4.11 11.27
N ASP A 138 -24.61 -5.08 10.55
CA ASP A 138 -24.13 -5.39 9.21
C ASP A 138 -24.64 -4.41 8.15
N SER A 139 -24.32 -3.13 8.35
CA SER A 139 -24.75 -2.01 7.53
C SER A 139 -23.64 -0.93 7.49
N PRO A 140 -23.58 -0.11 6.42
CA PRO A 140 -22.68 1.04 6.38
C PRO A 140 -23.05 2.07 7.45
N GLN A 141 -22.05 2.69 8.08
CA GLN A 141 -22.26 3.75 9.07
C GLN A 141 -21.61 5.05 8.62
N PRO A 142 -22.27 6.22 8.74
CA PRO A 142 -21.68 7.51 8.38
C PRO A 142 -20.39 7.81 9.15
N ILE A 143 -19.41 8.39 8.46
CA ILE A 143 -18.13 8.84 9.06
C ILE A 143 -17.82 10.33 8.79
N GLY A 144 -18.79 11.07 8.27
CA GLY A 144 -18.62 12.47 7.85
C GLY A 144 -18.19 12.60 6.40
N TYR A 145 -18.14 13.83 5.89
CA TYR A 145 -17.63 14.16 4.55
C TYR A 145 -18.30 13.40 3.38
N GLY A 146 -19.57 13.00 3.55
CA GLY A 146 -20.28 12.20 2.55
C GLY A 146 -19.83 10.74 2.45
N ALA A 147 -18.97 10.28 3.38
CA ALA A 147 -18.43 8.93 3.40
C ALA A 147 -19.07 8.05 4.49
N THR A 148 -18.91 6.74 4.33
CA THR A 148 -19.33 5.71 5.29
C THR A 148 -18.21 4.72 5.54
N ILE A 149 -18.11 4.19 6.76
CA ILE A 149 -17.43 2.91 6.96
C ILE A 149 -18.32 1.80 6.38
N SER A 150 -17.78 0.99 5.47
CA SER A 150 -18.51 -0.07 4.76
C SER A 150 -19.10 -1.10 5.72
N ALA A 151 -20.16 -1.79 5.30
CA ALA A 151 -20.75 -2.88 6.07
C ALA A 151 -19.72 -3.99 6.39
N PRO A 152 -19.78 -4.62 7.57
CA PRO A 152 -18.95 -5.76 7.95
C PRO A 152 -18.81 -6.84 6.87
N HIS A 153 -19.90 -7.26 6.20
CA HIS A 153 -19.82 -8.28 5.14
C HIS A 153 -18.97 -7.82 3.95
N MET A 154 -18.98 -6.54 3.61
CA MET A 154 -18.16 -6.03 2.50
C MET A 154 -16.68 -6.11 2.81
N HIS A 155 -16.27 -5.78 4.04
CA HIS A 155 -14.89 -5.99 4.48
C HIS A 155 -14.49 -7.47 4.44
N ALA A 156 -15.37 -8.37 4.89
CA ALA A 156 -15.12 -9.80 4.84
C ALA A 156 -14.98 -10.33 3.39
N HIS A 157 -15.83 -9.89 2.46
CA HIS A 157 -15.71 -10.26 1.05
C HIS A 157 -14.39 -9.80 0.42
N VAL A 158 -14.01 -8.54 0.65
CA VAL A 158 -12.73 -8.00 0.17
C VAL A 158 -11.56 -8.82 0.71
N LEU A 159 -11.56 -9.14 2.01
CA LEU A 159 -10.50 -9.93 2.62
C LEU A 159 -10.41 -11.35 2.02
N GLU A 160 -11.55 -12.00 1.77
CA GLU A 160 -11.57 -13.34 1.15
C GLU A 160 -11.09 -13.31 -0.31
N ASP A 161 -11.40 -12.25 -1.06
CA ASP A 161 -10.95 -12.10 -2.45
C ASP A 161 -9.45 -11.79 -2.57
N LEU A 162 -8.88 -11.09 -1.59
CA LEU A 162 -7.46 -10.70 -1.57
C LEU A 162 -6.54 -11.76 -0.94
N LEU A 163 -7.03 -12.54 0.04
CA LEU A 163 -6.18 -13.50 0.77
C LEU A 163 -5.41 -14.49 -0.12
N PRO A 164 -5.98 -15.05 -1.21
CA PRO A 164 -5.24 -15.97 -2.08
C PRO A 164 -3.95 -15.39 -2.66
N SER A 165 -3.94 -14.10 -3.08
CA SER A 165 -2.72 -13.49 -3.64
C SER A 165 -1.64 -13.30 -2.57
N LEU A 166 -2.05 -12.89 -1.36
CA LEU A 166 -1.14 -12.72 -0.22
C LEU A 166 -0.50 -14.05 0.22
N LEU A 167 -1.29 -15.13 0.23
CA LEU A 167 -0.80 -16.48 0.52
C LEU A 167 0.18 -16.96 -0.55
N ARG A 168 -0.17 -16.81 -1.83
CA ARG A 168 0.72 -17.19 -2.95
C ARG A 168 2.04 -16.43 -2.90
N ALA A 169 2.00 -15.11 -2.69
CA ALA A 169 3.19 -14.29 -2.57
C ALA A 169 4.07 -14.73 -1.39
N SER A 170 3.47 -15.02 -0.22
CA SER A 170 4.21 -15.52 0.95
C SER A 170 4.83 -16.90 0.70
N GLN A 171 4.13 -17.78 -0.04
CA GLN A 171 4.63 -19.11 -0.39
C GLN A 171 5.77 -19.08 -1.43
N GLN A 172 5.62 -18.26 -2.47
CA GLN A 172 6.59 -18.15 -3.56
C GLN A 172 7.83 -17.37 -3.14
N HIS A 173 7.67 -16.38 -2.26
CA HIS A 173 8.73 -15.48 -1.82
C HIS A 173 8.77 -15.37 -0.28
N PRO A 174 9.17 -16.44 0.43
CA PRO A 174 9.02 -16.55 1.89
C PRO A 174 9.82 -15.51 2.71
N THR A 175 10.76 -14.81 2.08
CA THR A 175 11.57 -13.76 2.73
C THR A 175 11.21 -12.35 2.29
N GLN A 176 10.33 -12.18 1.29
CA GLN A 176 9.94 -10.88 0.79
C GLN A 176 8.74 -10.33 1.58
N PRO A 177 8.78 -9.06 2.02
CA PRO A 177 7.66 -8.47 2.72
C PRO A 177 6.47 -8.26 1.78
N LEU A 178 5.26 -8.36 2.33
CA LEU A 178 4.04 -8.04 1.58
C LEU A 178 3.81 -6.52 1.53
N SER A 179 3.15 -6.06 0.47
CA SER A 179 2.71 -4.67 0.32
C SER A 179 1.22 -4.62 -0.05
N ILE A 180 0.44 -3.86 0.71
CA ILE A 180 -1.01 -3.65 0.48
C ILE A 180 -1.29 -2.15 0.35
N LEU A 181 -2.10 -1.78 -0.65
CA LEU A 181 -2.65 -0.43 -0.79
C LEU A 181 -4.16 -0.43 -0.49
N ASP A 182 -4.62 0.47 0.37
CA ASP A 182 -6.02 0.70 0.69
C ASP A 182 -6.42 2.11 0.24
N VAL A 183 -7.12 2.20 -0.90
CA VAL A 183 -7.55 3.44 -1.54
C VAL A 183 -8.94 3.84 -1.04
N GLY A 184 -9.09 5.05 -0.51
CA GLY A 184 -10.31 5.47 0.19
C GLY A 184 -10.36 4.84 1.58
N CYS A 185 -9.28 4.98 2.35
CA CYS A 185 -9.14 4.32 3.65
C CYS A 185 -10.18 4.78 4.69
N GLY A 186 -10.80 5.95 4.50
CA GLY A 186 -11.97 6.40 5.24
C GLY A 186 -11.78 6.37 6.76
N SER A 187 -12.48 5.46 7.44
CA SER A 187 -12.36 5.34 8.89
C SER A 187 -11.05 4.73 9.38
N GLY A 188 -10.26 4.11 8.50
CA GLY A 188 -9.05 3.35 8.80
C GLY A 188 -9.29 1.90 9.20
N TYR A 189 -10.56 1.44 9.23
CA TYR A 189 -10.89 0.10 9.73
C TYR A 189 -10.21 -1.01 8.93
N LEU A 190 -10.44 -1.05 7.61
CA LEU A 190 -9.87 -2.11 6.78
C LEU A 190 -8.34 -2.00 6.70
N THR A 191 -7.80 -0.77 6.69
CA THR A 191 -6.35 -0.52 6.77
C THR A 191 -5.75 -1.15 8.03
N ALA A 192 -6.40 -0.99 9.18
CA ALA A 192 -5.96 -1.61 10.43
C ALA A 192 -6.07 -3.14 10.39
N VAL A 193 -7.13 -3.69 9.79
CA VAL A 193 -7.28 -5.14 9.61
C VAL A 193 -6.14 -5.70 8.75
N PHE A 194 -5.80 -5.06 7.63
CA PHE A 194 -4.62 -5.41 6.84
C PHE A 194 -3.33 -5.27 7.65
N GLY A 195 -3.21 -4.22 8.46
CA GLY A 195 -2.06 -4.02 9.33
C GLY A 195 -1.89 -5.16 10.35
N ARG A 196 -2.99 -5.66 10.92
CA ARG A 196 -2.97 -6.84 11.81
C ARG A 196 -2.54 -8.10 11.06
N MET A 197 -2.98 -8.29 9.82
CA MET A 197 -2.53 -9.41 8.97
C MET A 197 -1.02 -9.37 8.69
N LEU A 198 -0.44 -8.18 8.49
CA LEU A 198 0.96 -8.01 8.09
C LEU A 198 1.93 -7.65 9.23
N SER A 199 1.44 -7.54 10.46
CA SER A 199 2.25 -7.08 11.61
C SER A 199 3.36 -8.04 12.03
N GLY A 200 3.33 -9.31 11.58
CA GLY A 200 4.24 -10.37 12.02
C GLY A 200 4.06 -10.78 13.49
N LYS A 201 3.13 -10.18 14.22
CA LYS A 201 2.76 -10.58 15.58
C LYS A 201 1.88 -11.83 15.52
N LYS A 202 1.97 -12.69 16.55
CA LYS A 202 1.22 -13.98 16.65
C LYS A 202 -0.30 -13.80 16.88
N THR A 203 -0.92 -12.78 16.29
CA THR A 203 -2.36 -12.50 16.40
C THR A 203 -3.17 -13.12 15.25
N ALA A 204 -2.52 -13.50 14.14
CA ALA A 204 -3.12 -14.25 13.03
C ALA A 204 -2.35 -15.58 12.80
N PRO A 205 -2.97 -16.60 12.17
CA PRO A 205 -2.25 -17.79 11.73
C PRO A 205 -1.02 -17.39 10.91
N THR A 206 0.16 -17.87 11.32
CA THR A 206 1.49 -17.34 10.97
C THR A 206 1.98 -17.71 9.56
N THR A 207 1.10 -17.67 8.56
CA THR A 207 1.43 -18.09 7.18
C THR A 207 1.67 -16.93 6.22
N LEU A 208 1.31 -15.70 6.59
CA LEU A 208 1.60 -14.51 5.79
C LEU A 208 2.93 -13.90 6.23
N ASN A 209 3.72 -13.47 5.25
CA ASN A 209 4.92 -12.68 5.54
C ASN A 209 4.52 -11.33 6.16
N SER A 210 5.39 -10.79 7.02
CA SER A 210 5.23 -9.41 7.49
C SER A 210 5.31 -8.41 6.34
N GLY A 211 4.80 -7.20 6.52
CA GLY A 211 4.79 -6.24 5.41
C GLY A 211 4.34 -4.84 5.78
N LYS A 212 3.94 -4.10 4.75
CA LYS A 212 3.50 -2.71 4.83
C LYS A 212 2.10 -2.55 4.26
N VAL A 213 1.33 -1.66 4.88
CA VAL A 213 0.02 -1.25 4.42
C VAL A 213 0.01 0.26 4.25
N TYR A 214 -0.41 0.72 3.09
CA TYR A 214 -0.54 2.13 2.76
C TYR A 214 -2.03 2.47 2.64
N GLY A 215 -2.56 3.25 3.57
CA GLY A 215 -3.92 3.77 3.49
C GLY A 215 -3.92 5.19 2.93
N ILE A 216 -4.64 5.41 1.85
CA ILE A 216 -4.75 6.74 1.23
C ILE A 216 -6.20 7.19 1.20
N ASP A 217 -6.43 8.48 1.46
CA ASP A 217 -7.72 9.11 1.24
C ASP A 217 -7.51 10.49 0.62
N VAL A 218 -8.44 10.93 -0.20
CA VAL A 218 -8.38 12.23 -0.85
C VAL A 218 -8.80 13.35 0.11
N ILE A 219 -9.60 13.02 1.13
CA ILE A 219 -10.10 13.97 2.13
C ILE A 219 -9.14 13.98 3.34
N PRO A 220 -8.39 15.07 3.58
CA PRO A 220 -7.42 15.14 4.69
C PRO A 220 -8.03 14.81 6.06
N GLU A 221 -9.28 15.21 6.29
CA GLU A 221 -9.97 14.99 7.55
C GLU A 221 -10.35 13.52 7.78
N LEU A 222 -10.56 12.74 6.71
CA LEU A 222 -10.72 11.29 6.81
C LEU A 222 -9.38 10.60 7.12
N VAL A 223 -8.27 11.09 6.58
CA VAL A 223 -6.92 10.61 6.96
C VAL A 223 -6.64 10.88 8.44
N GLU A 224 -7.03 12.05 8.96
CA GLU A 224 -6.89 12.34 10.38
C GLU A 224 -7.87 11.52 11.23
N LEU A 225 -9.10 11.29 10.75
CA LEU A 225 -10.06 10.40 11.41
C LEU A 225 -9.52 8.98 11.53
N SER A 226 -8.99 8.41 10.45
CA SER A 226 -8.40 7.07 10.45
C SER A 226 -7.22 6.97 11.42
N ARG A 227 -6.33 7.97 11.42
CA ARG A 227 -5.24 8.05 12.39
C ARG A 227 -5.75 8.07 13.83
N ARG A 228 -6.73 8.92 14.14
CA ARG A 228 -7.33 9.00 15.48
C ARG A 228 -8.02 7.71 15.90
N ASN A 229 -8.73 7.05 14.99
CA ASN A 229 -9.38 5.76 15.27
C ASN A 229 -8.36 4.68 15.60
N MET A 230 -7.32 4.54 14.77
CA MET A 230 -6.23 3.60 15.02
C MET A 230 -5.51 3.90 16.33
N MET A 231 -5.25 5.16 16.68
CA MET A 231 -4.61 5.50 17.95
C MET A 231 -5.39 5.04 19.19
N LYS A 232 -6.70 4.78 19.10
CA LYS A 232 -7.50 4.28 20.24
C LYS A 232 -7.12 2.86 20.67
N ALA A 233 -6.81 1.97 19.73
CA ALA A 233 -6.64 0.54 20.00
C ALA A 233 -5.57 -0.17 19.15
N ASP A 234 -5.13 0.44 18.05
CA ASP A 234 -4.24 -0.12 17.04
C ASP A 234 -3.02 0.79 16.76
N GLY A 235 -2.68 1.65 17.71
CA GLY A 235 -1.58 2.61 17.59
C GLY A 235 -0.21 1.95 17.43
N ASP A 236 -0.07 0.67 17.81
CA ASP A 236 1.14 -0.12 17.62
C ASP A 236 1.41 -0.50 16.15
N LEU A 237 0.44 -0.28 15.26
CA LEU A 237 0.62 -0.43 13.81
C LEU A 237 1.18 0.83 13.15
N LEU A 238 1.04 1.98 13.81
CA LEU A 238 1.52 3.27 13.31
C LEU A 238 2.98 3.50 13.71
N ALA A 239 3.64 4.46 13.05
CA ALA A 239 5.00 4.86 13.40
C ALA A 239 5.10 5.32 14.85
N THR A 240 6.11 4.83 15.55
CA THR A 240 6.53 5.38 16.85
C THR A 240 7.14 6.76 16.67
N LYS A 241 7.29 7.52 17.77
CA LYS A 241 7.87 8.88 17.75
C LYS A 241 9.29 8.96 17.17
N ASP A 242 10.00 7.84 17.12
CA ASP A 242 11.34 7.71 16.51
C ASP A 242 11.31 7.39 15.00
N GLY A 243 10.11 7.32 14.39
CA GLY A 243 9.93 7.13 12.96
C GLY A 243 10.18 5.71 12.44
N SER A 244 10.43 4.74 13.32
CA SER A 244 10.77 3.37 12.92
C SER A 244 9.60 2.38 13.13
N GLY A 245 9.60 1.28 12.37
CA GLY A 245 8.77 0.10 12.68
C GLY A 245 7.27 0.16 12.34
N ALA A 246 6.77 1.20 11.68
CA ALA A 246 5.35 1.27 11.30
C ALA A 246 4.95 0.14 10.34
N VAL A 247 3.84 -0.54 10.61
CA VAL A 247 3.22 -1.48 9.65
C VAL A 247 2.28 -0.72 8.70
N VAL A 248 1.62 0.33 9.22
CA VAL A 248 0.62 1.12 8.50
C VAL A 248 1.10 2.56 8.32
N GLU A 249 0.98 3.06 7.09
CA GLU A 249 1.22 4.46 6.73
C GLU A 249 -0.06 5.06 6.14
N LEU A 250 -0.52 6.18 6.72
CA LEU A 250 -1.73 6.88 6.33
C LEU A 250 -1.36 8.25 5.73
N MET A 251 -1.93 8.59 4.57
CA MET A 251 -1.59 9.83 3.86
C MET A 251 -2.72 10.38 2.99
N THR A 252 -2.77 11.70 2.87
CA THR A 252 -3.71 12.38 1.95
C THR A 252 -3.21 12.26 0.52
N ARG A 253 -4.01 11.69 -0.38
CA ARG A 253 -3.64 11.51 -1.77
C ARG A 253 -4.81 11.17 -2.68
N ASP A 254 -4.69 11.54 -3.96
CA ASP A 254 -5.60 11.09 -5.00
C ASP A 254 -5.48 9.56 -5.19
N GLY A 255 -6.61 8.88 -5.02
CA GLY A 255 -6.71 7.44 -5.17
C GLY A 255 -6.51 6.93 -6.59
N TRP A 256 -6.85 7.73 -7.61
CA TRP A 256 -6.69 7.35 -9.02
C TRP A 256 -5.24 7.12 -9.39
N GLY A 257 -4.31 7.83 -8.74
CA GLY A 257 -2.88 7.73 -9.01
C GLY A 257 -2.21 6.51 -8.36
N GLY A 258 -2.83 5.83 -7.38
CA GLY A 258 -2.15 4.83 -6.53
C GLY A 258 -0.92 5.41 -5.84
N TYR A 259 -0.17 4.66 -5.03
CA TYR A 259 1.06 5.15 -4.35
C TYR A 259 2.33 4.50 -4.92
N PRO A 260 2.93 5.05 -6.00
CA PRO A 260 4.09 4.43 -6.63
C PRO A 260 5.24 4.05 -5.69
N PRO A 261 5.61 4.85 -4.65
CA PRO A 261 6.70 4.49 -3.74
C PRO A 261 6.49 3.20 -2.94
N GLY A 262 5.24 2.79 -2.70
CA GLY A 262 4.92 1.53 -2.02
C GLY A 262 4.69 0.35 -2.96
N SER A 263 4.74 0.59 -4.28
CA SER A 263 4.55 -0.44 -5.31
C SER A 263 5.83 -1.27 -5.52
N PRO A 264 5.72 -2.52 -6.02
CA PRO A 264 4.51 -3.21 -6.43
C PRO A 264 3.69 -3.77 -5.25
N TYR A 265 2.37 -3.84 -5.42
CA TYR A 265 1.42 -4.32 -4.40
C TYR A 265 1.01 -5.77 -4.62
N ASN A 266 1.03 -6.57 -3.56
CA ASN A 266 0.45 -7.92 -3.58
C ASN A 266 -1.09 -7.87 -3.51
N ALA A 267 -1.63 -6.80 -2.91
CA ALA A 267 -3.06 -6.53 -2.91
C ALA A 267 -3.35 -5.02 -2.97
N ILE A 268 -4.41 -4.66 -3.70
CA ILE A 268 -4.98 -3.31 -3.70
C ILE A 268 -6.47 -3.43 -3.38
N HIS A 269 -6.93 -2.69 -2.38
CA HIS A 269 -8.36 -2.46 -2.15
C HIS A 269 -8.71 -1.04 -2.57
N VAL A 270 -9.88 -0.88 -3.21
CA VAL A 270 -10.46 0.43 -3.50
C VAL A 270 -11.84 0.51 -2.84
N GLY A 271 -11.94 1.32 -1.79
CA GLY A 271 -13.13 1.55 -0.98
C GLY A 271 -14.10 2.58 -1.55
N ALA A 272 -13.99 2.92 -2.84
CA ALA A 272 -14.84 3.88 -3.53
C ALA A 272 -15.03 3.48 -5.00
N ALA A 273 -16.21 3.75 -5.57
CA ALA A 273 -16.56 3.35 -6.93
C ALA A 273 -15.84 4.19 -7.97
N ALA A 274 -14.98 3.57 -8.77
CA ALA A 274 -14.34 4.23 -9.90
C ALA A 274 -15.29 4.27 -11.11
N SER A 275 -15.29 5.37 -11.85
CA SER A 275 -16.09 5.51 -13.07
C SER A 275 -15.60 4.60 -14.20
N THR A 276 -14.29 4.35 -14.24
CA THR A 276 -13.61 3.42 -15.14
C THR A 276 -12.51 2.69 -14.36
N PHE A 277 -11.93 1.64 -14.96
CA PHE A 277 -10.81 0.95 -14.34
C PHE A 277 -9.55 1.85 -14.29
N PRO A 278 -8.96 2.09 -13.11
CA PRO A 278 -7.80 2.95 -12.96
C PRO A 278 -6.52 2.22 -13.38
N VAL A 279 -6.08 2.46 -14.62
CA VAL A 279 -4.85 1.86 -15.20
C VAL A 279 -3.62 2.07 -14.31
N GLN A 280 -3.51 3.21 -13.62
CA GLN A 280 -2.39 3.49 -12.72
C GLN A 280 -2.33 2.54 -11.52
N LEU A 281 -3.49 2.18 -10.93
CA LEU A 281 -3.55 1.17 -9.86
C LEU A 281 -3.18 -0.21 -10.40
N MET A 282 -3.70 -0.56 -11.57
CA MET A 282 -3.40 -1.85 -12.21
C MET A 282 -1.89 -2.03 -12.46
N LYS A 283 -1.22 -0.99 -12.97
CA LYS A 283 0.25 -1.00 -13.17
C LYS A 283 1.04 -1.20 -11.88
N GLN A 284 0.50 -0.76 -10.75
CA GLN A 284 1.15 -0.88 -9.44
C GLN A 284 0.93 -2.25 -8.78
N LEU A 285 0.13 -3.16 -9.36
CA LEU A 285 0.05 -4.54 -8.91
C LEU A 285 1.35 -5.29 -9.22
N ALA A 286 1.82 -6.10 -8.26
CA ALA A 286 2.79 -7.14 -8.52
C ALA A 286 2.19 -8.19 -9.48
N VAL A 287 3.04 -8.90 -10.22
CA VAL A 287 2.60 -10.13 -10.91
C VAL A 287 2.09 -11.12 -9.86
N GLY A 288 0.92 -11.69 -10.10
CA GLY A 288 0.17 -12.52 -9.16
C GLY A 288 -0.63 -11.74 -8.09
N GLY A 289 -0.49 -10.41 -8.07
CA GLY A 289 -1.21 -9.49 -7.20
C GLY A 289 -2.66 -9.27 -7.65
N VAL A 290 -3.52 -8.92 -6.69
CA VAL A 290 -4.97 -8.76 -6.92
C VAL A 290 -5.44 -7.39 -6.46
N MET A 291 -6.29 -6.75 -7.26
CA MET A 291 -7.05 -5.56 -6.90
C MET A 291 -8.54 -5.91 -6.78
N VAL A 292 -9.18 -5.44 -5.70
CA VAL A 292 -10.64 -5.47 -5.55
C VAL A 292 -11.17 -4.04 -5.61
N ILE A 293 -12.05 -3.77 -6.57
CA ILE A 293 -12.53 -2.42 -6.88
C ILE A 293 -14.00 -2.42 -7.33
N PRO A 294 -14.85 -1.53 -6.78
CA PRO A 294 -16.15 -1.24 -7.36
C PRO A 294 -15.99 -0.34 -8.60
N VAL A 295 -16.62 -0.73 -9.71
CA VAL A 295 -16.61 0.05 -10.95
C VAL A 295 -18.04 0.26 -11.45
N GLY A 296 -18.35 1.49 -11.81
CA GLY A 296 -19.64 1.91 -12.35
C GLY A 296 -19.85 3.43 -12.19
N PRO A 297 -20.79 4.02 -12.93
CA PRO A 297 -21.09 5.44 -12.82
C PRO A 297 -21.65 5.79 -11.43
N ASP A 298 -21.39 7.02 -10.98
CA ASP A 298 -22.00 7.56 -9.77
C ASP A 298 -23.53 7.58 -9.90
N GLY A 299 -24.22 7.24 -8.81
CA GLY A 299 -25.68 7.08 -8.79
C GLY A 299 -26.24 5.92 -9.66
N GLY A 300 -25.40 5.22 -10.42
CA GLY A 300 -25.81 4.15 -11.33
C GLY A 300 -25.55 2.74 -10.78
N THR A 301 -25.58 1.77 -11.69
CA THR A 301 -25.27 0.37 -11.34
C THR A 301 -23.77 0.20 -11.21
N GLN A 302 -23.33 -0.30 -10.06
CA GLN A 302 -21.94 -0.59 -9.76
C GLN A 302 -21.76 -2.09 -9.52
N TYR A 303 -20.63 -2.62 -9.94
CA TYR A 303 -20.23 -3.99 -9.65
C TYR A 303 -18.87 -4.01 -8.98
N LEU A 304 -18.71 -4.92 -8.02
CA LEU A 304 -17.41 -5.23 -7.46
C LEU A 304 -16.66 -6.13 -8.46
N TYR A 305 -15.43 -5.76 -8.77
CA TYR A 305 -14.54 -6.51 -9.63
C TYR A 305 -13.30 -6.96 -8.88
N LYS A 306 -12.81 -8.14 -9.25
CA LYS A 306 -11.51 -8.66 -8.87
C LYS A 306 -10.61 -8.67 -10.10
N VAL A 307 -9.51 -7.94 -10.05
CA VAL A 307 -8.54 -7.78 -11.13
C VAL A 307 -7.24 -8.45 -10.69
N GLU A 308 -6.78 -9.45 -11.41
CA GLU A 308 -5.53 -10.15 -11.14
C GLU A 308 -4.52 -9.81 -12.24
N ARG A 309 -3.28 -9.45 -11.85
CA ARG A 309 -2.19 -9.28 -12.80
C ARG A 309 -1.50 -10.63 -13.00
N VAL A 310 -1.55 -11.18 -14.21
CA VAL A 310 -1.03 -12.51 -14.56
C VAL A 310 0.26 -12.47 -15.39
N GLY A 311 0.65 -11.29 -15.89
CA GLY A 311 1.84 -11.11 -16.72
C GLY A 311 2.60 -9.81 -16.47
N ASP A 312 3.78 -9.71 -17.07
CA ASP A 312 4.70 -8.57 -16.98
C ASP A 312 5.17 -8.04 -18.34
N HIS A 313 4.40 -8.26 -19.42
CA HIS A 313 4.76 -7.77 -20.76
C HIS A 313 4.96 -6.24 -20.81
N GLY A 314 4.36 -5.51 -19.86
CA GLY A 314 4.57 -4.08 -19.61
C GLY A 314 5.95 -3.64 -19.11
N VAL A 315 6.80 -4.57 -18.66
CA VAL A 315 8.13 -4.28 -18.12
C VAL A 315 9.17 -4.57 -19.20
N VAL A 316 9.52 -3.58 -20.02
CA VAL A 316 10.63 -3.72 -20.96
C VAL A 316 11.95 -3.73 -20.18
N GLY A 317 12.67 -4.84 -20.24
CA GLY A 317 13.92 -5.06 -19.52
C GLY A 317 14.99 -4.02 -19.86
N SER A 318 15.84 -3.72 -18.88
CA SER A 318 17.04 -2.88 -18.99
C SER A 318 18.02 -3.46 -20.01
N GLY A 319 17.87 -3.08 -21.27
CA GLY A 319 18.78 -3.43 -22.36
C GLY A 319 18.51 -2.56 -23.58
N GLY A 320 19.14 -1.38 -23.63
CA GLY A 320 19.15 -0.49 -24.80
C GLY A 320 18.73 0.94 -24.47
N GLU A 321 19.55 1.90 -24.88
CA GLU A 321 19.30 3.34 -24.79
C GLU A 321 18.06 3.74 -25.62
N ASN A 322 16.89 3.61 -25.02
CA ASN A 322 15.63 4.32 -25.34
C ASN A 322 14.56 3.89 -24.30
N ALA A 323 14.80 4.24 -23.02
CA ALA A 323 13.87 3.98 -21.94
C ALA A 323 12.73 5.02 -21.96
N ALA A 324 11.70 4.78 -22.77
CA ALA A 324 10.47 5.57 -22.76
C ALA A 324 9.23 4.67 -22.84
N SER A 325 8.48 4.65 -21.73
CA SER A 325 7.21 3.97 -21.44
C SER A 325 7.28 2.49 -21.05
N SER A 326 7.08 2.22 -19.75
CA SER A 326 6.50 0.97 -19.26
C SER A 326 5.05 0.88 -19.75
N GLY A 327 4.84 0.06 -20.79
CA GLY A 327 3.55 -0.10 -21.44
C GLY A 327 2.50 -0.72 -20.50
N PHE A 328 1.24 -0.37 -20.71
CA PHE A 328 0.11 -1.13 -20.16
C PHE A 328 -0.31 -2.15 -21.21
N PHE A 329 -0.32 -3.43 -20.85
CA PHE A 329 -0.77 -4.51 -21.74
C PHE A 329 -2.01 -5.15 -21.14
N GLU A 330 -3.12 -5.11 -21.86
CA GLU A 330 -4.41 -5.61 -21.36
C GLU A 330 -4.36 -7.11 -21.03
N ASP A 331 -3.62 -7.88 -21.83
CA ASP A 331 -3.45 -9.33 -21.67
C ASP A 331 -2.66 -9.71 -20.39
N ASP A 332 -2.03 -8.73 -19.72
CA ASP A 332 -1.42 -8.95 -18.39
C ASP A 332 -2.48 -9.06 -17.28
N TYR A 333 -3.77 -8.82 -17.56
CA TYR A 333 -4.79 -8.71 -16.52
C TYR A 333 -6.01 -9.60 -16.79
N VAL A 334 -6.47 -10.28 -15.74
CA VAL A 334 -7.71 -11.04 -15.73
C VAL A 334 -8.71 -10.33 -14.83
N VAL A 335 -9.92 -10.06 -15.34
CA VAL A 335 -10.95 -9.30 -14.62
C VAL A 335 -12.18 -10.16 -14.41
N HIS A 336 -12.55 -10.40 -13.15
CA HIS A 336 -13.74 -11.12 -12.74
C HIS A 336 -14.76 -10.15 -12.14
N ARG A 337 -16.02 -10.25 -12.57
CA ARG A 337 -17.13 -9.58 -11.89
C ARG A 337 -17.61 -10.43 -10.72
N VAL A 338 -17.66 -9.85 -9.52
CA VAL A 338 -18.00 -10.55 -8.28
C VAL A 338 -19.48 -10.43 -7.96
N LEU A 339 -19.95 -9.22 -7.62
CA LEU A 339 -21.35 -8.98 -7.21
C LEU A 339 -21.77 -7.52 -7.42
N GLY A 340 -23.08 -7.25 -7.38
CA GLY A 340 -23.62 -5.87 -7.45
C GLY A 340 -23.47 -5.15 -6.11
N VAL A 341 -22.97 -3.92 -6.13
CA VAL A 341 -22.63 -3.15 -4.93
C VAL A 341 -23.13 -1.70 -5.02
N ARG A 342 -23.02 -0.99 -3.90
CA ARG A 342 -23.18 0.47 -3.83
C ARG A 342 -22.07 1.05 -2.96
N TYR A 343 -21.23 1.86 -3.56
CA TYR A 343 -20.10 2.56 -2.94
C TYR A 343 -20.21 4.06 -3.23
N VAL A 344 -19.62 4.86 -2.34
CA VAL A 344 -19.37 6.28 -2.58
C VAL A 344 -18.42 6.46 -3.79
N PRO A 345 -18.54 7.51 -4.59
CA PRO A 345 -17.73 7.68 -5.79
C PRO A 345 -16.24 7.93 -5.46
N LEU A 346 -15.35 7.36 -6.26
CA LEU A 346 -13.92 7.66 -6.24
C LEU A 346 -13.69 8.97 -7.00
N VAL A 347 -13.56 10.07 -6.26
CA VAL A 347 -13.38 11.40 -6.84
C VAL A 347 -11.92 11.66 -7.23
N ARG A 348 -11.72 12.41 -8.31
CA ARG A 348 -10.41 12.98 -8.70
C ARG A 348 -10.21 14.31 -8.01
N THR A 349 -9.00 14.62 -7.56
CA THR A 349 -8.63 15.99 -7.21
C THR A 349 -8.11 16.70 -8.45
N SER A 350 -8.63 17.91 -8.68
CA SER A 350 -8.19 18.83 -9.74
C SER A 350 -6.80 19.38 -9.50
#